data_AF-A0A351SZZ1-F1
#
_entry.id   AF-A0A351SZZ1-F1
#
_cell.length_a   1.000
_cell.length_b   1.000
_cell.length_c   1.000
_cell.angle_alpha   90.00
_cell.angle_beta   90.00
_cell.angle_gamma   90.00
#
_symmetry.space_group_name_H-M   'P 1'
#
loop_
_entity.id
_entity.type
_entity.pdbx_description
1 polymer ?
#
loop_
_entity_poly.entity_id
_entity_poly.type
_entity_poly.pdbx_seq_one_letter_code
_entity_poly.pdbx_strand_id
1 'polypeptide(L)' 'MAIDIHAHHIPSSVMQRIRQDGSGCGVEIAAEGAEGPQLRLGQGTAPGRPIIKELLDLDDRENKLKEQNLRHQVLSTWLD' A
#
# COMPACT_ATOMS: atom_id res chain seq x y z
N MET A 1 -18.06 18.33 8.37
CA MET A 1 -17.06 17.98 7.34
C MET A 1 -16.13 16.96 7.96
N ALA A 2 -16.12 15.72 7.47
CA ALA A 2 -15.23 14.69 8.00
C ALA A 2 -13.87 14.80 7.29
N ILE A 3 -12.82 14.95 8.10
CA ILE A 3 -11.43 14.84 7.66
C ILE A 3 -10.91 13.56 8.29
N ASP A 4 -10.47 12.61 7.46
CA ASP A 4 -9.75 11.44 7.95
C ASP A 4 -8.26 11.80 8.08
N ILE A 5 -7.71 11.66 9.28
CA ILE A 5 -6.32 12.00 9.58
C ILE A 5 -5.41 10.78 9.70
N HIS A 6 -5.96 9.57 9.60
CA HIS A 6 -5.20 8.33 9.75
C HIS A 6 -5.42 7.42 8.55
N ALA A 7 -4.70 7.73 7.48
CA ALA A 7 -4.68 6.92 6.28
C ALA A 7 -3.27 6.84 5.70
N HIS A 8 -3.07 5.81 4.89
CA HIS A 8 -1.76 5.48 4.37
C HIS A 8 -1.74 5.35 2.85
N HIS A 9 -0.57 5.61 2.26
CA HIS A 9 -0.25 5.39 0.86
C HIS A 9 1.14 4.77 0.72
N ILE A 10 1.30 3.84 -0.22
CA ILE A 10 2.59 3.32 -0.66
C ILE A 10 2.90 3.93 -2.02
N PRO A 11 3.88 4.85 -2.11
CA PRO A 11 4.34 5.37 -3.39
C PRO A 11 4.87 4.26 -4.29
N SER A 12 4.70 4.42 -5.61
CA SER A 12 5.25 3.50 -6.60
C SER A 12 6.78 3.34 -6.49
N SER A 13 7.49 4.39 -6.05
CA SER A 13 8.92 4.37 -5.76
C SER A 13 9.30 3.43 -4.62
N VAL A 14 8.47 3.30 -3.58
CA VAL A 14 8.67 2.34 -2.49
C VAL A 14 8.51 0.91 -3.00
N MET A 15 7.45 0.65 -3.79
CA MET A 15 7.26 -0.66 -4.42
C MET A 15 8.41 -1.02 -5.37
N GLN A 16 8.92 -0.05 -6.13
CA GLN A 16 10.11 -0.24 -6.96
C GLN A 16 11.33 -0.57 -6.10
N ARG A 17 11.52 0.11 -4.98
CA ARG A 17 12.64 -0.14 -4.07
C ARG A 17 12.58 -1.53 -3.45
N ILE A 18 11.39 -1.98 -3.04
CA ILE A 18 11.19 -3.34 -2.53
C ILE A 18 11.56 -4.39 -3.59
N ARG A 19 11.20 -4.17 -4.87
CA ARG A 19 11.58 -5.08 -5.96
C ARG A 19 13.09 -5.16 -6.18
N GLN A 20 13.78 -4.05 -6.02
CA GLN A 20 15.22 -3.96 -6.28
C GLN A 20 16.06 -4.48 -5.09
N ASP A 21 15.75 -4.00 -3.88
CA ASP A 21 16.61 -4.13 -2.71
C ASP A 21 15.90 -4.76 -1.50
N GLY A 22 14.61 -5.08 -1.62
CA GLY A 22 13.77 -5.43 -0.48
C GLY A 22 14.27 -6.66 0.29
N SER A 23 14.78 -7.67 -0.40
CA SER A 23 15.26 -8.91 0.23
C SER A 23 16.38 -8.64 1.25
N GLY A 24 17.26 -7.67 0.96
CA GLY A 24 18.30 -7.20 1.87
C GLY A 24 17.76 -6.45 3.10
N CYS A 25 16.53 -5.96 3.02
CA CYS A 25 15.82 -5.26 4.10
C CYS A 25 14.76 -6.15 4.78
N GLY A 26 14.70 -7.44 4.43
CA GLY A 26 13.69 -8.36 4.98
C GLY A 26 12.27 -8.12 4.49
N VAL A 27 12.09 -7.53 3.30
CA VAL A 27 10.77 -7.37 2.66
C VAL A 27 10.80 -7.88 1.23
N GLU A 28 9.83 -8.69 0.84
CA GLU A 28 9.76 -9.20 -0.53
C GLU A 28 8.34 -9.19 -1.06
N ILE A 29 8.20 -9.03 -2.38
CA ILE A 29 6.94 -9.30 -3.07
C ILE A 29 6.84 -10.81 -3.25
N ALA A 30 6.02 -11.45 -2.42
CA ALA A 30 5.84 -12.89 -2.41
C ALA A 30 4.89 -13.38 -3.51
N ALA A 31 3.95 -12.54 -3.94
CA ALA A 31 3.04 -12.81 -5.06
C ALA A 31 2.55 -11.50 -5.69
N GLU A 32 2.25 -11.56 -6.99
CA GLU A 32 1.54 -10.53 -7.76
C GLU A 32 0.27 -11.20 -8.30
N GLY A 33 -0.90 -10.60 -8.05
CA GLY A 33 -2.19 -11.18 -8.45
C GLY A 33 -3.24 -10.11 -8.71
N ALA A 34 -4.43 -10.53 -9.16
CA ALA A 34 -5.53 -9.63 -9.52
C ALA A 34 -5.98 -8.72 -8.35
N GLU A 35 -5.84 -9.20 -7.11
CA GLU A 35 -6.17 -8.48 -5.89
C GLU A 35 -5.05 -7.53 -5.40
N GLY A 36 -3.90 -7.52 -6.09
CA GLY A 36 -2.72 -6.72 -5.76
C GLY A 36 -1.53 -7.54 -5.25
N PRO A 37 -0.38 -6.89 -5.02
CA PRO A 37 0.84 -7.53 -4.56
C PRO A 37 0.73 -7.95 -3.08
N GLN A 38 1.33 -9.09 -2.75
CA GLN A 38 1.45 -9.56 -1.36
C GLN A 38 2.89 -9.39 -0.88
N LEU A 39 3.08 -8.69 0.23
CA LEU A 39 4.39 -8.56 0.86
C LEU A 39 4.61 -9.68 1.88
N ARG A 40 5.83 -10.22 1.92
CA ARG A 40 6.34 -11.00 3.05
C ARG A 40 7.34 -10.14 3.80
N LEU A 41 7.19 -10.10 5.13
CA LEU A 41 8.03 -9.34 6.05
C LEU A 41 8.83 -10.33 6.91
N GLY A 42 10.12 -10.43 6.66
CA GLY A 42 11.03 -11.39 7.30
C GLY A 42 11.11 -12.72 6.54
N GLN A 43 12.28 -13.36 6.64
CA GLN A 43 12.51 -14.67 6.05
C GLN A 43 11.65 -15.74 6.74
N GLY A 44 10.98 -16.58 5.94
CA GLY A 44 10.16 -17.69 6.44
C GLY A 44 8.79 -17.30 7.00
N THR A 45 8.39 -16.02 6.94
CA THR A 45 7.04 -15.62 7.36
C THR A 45 6.01 -15.89 6.26
N ALA A 46 4.75 -16.05 6.64
CA ALA A 46 3.67 -16.15 5.67
C ALA A 46 3.49 -14.78 4.96
N PRO A 47 3.24 -14.76 3.64
CA PRO A 47 2.84 -13.54 2.96
C PRO A 47 1.61 -12.90 3.62
N GLY A 48 1.60 -11.57 3.70
CA GLY A 48 0.46 -10.79 4.14
C GLY A 48 -0.71 -10.85 3.16
N ARG A 49 -1.77 -10.11 3.48
CA ARG A 49 -2.89 -9.91 2.56
C ARG A 49 -2.44 -9.08 1.34
N PRO A 50 -3.10 -9.22 0.18
CA PRO A 50 -2.87 -8.35 -0.96
C PRO A 50 -3.02 -6.88 -0.56
N ILE A 51 -2.10 -6.05 -1.05
CA ILE A 51 -2.19 -4.60 -0.91
C ILE A 51 -3.28 -4.13 -1.88
N ILE A 52 -4.34 -3.57 -1.33
CA ILE A 52 -5.45 -3.04 -2.12
C ILE A 52 -4.99 -1.86 -2.98
N LYS A 53 -5.63 -1.71 -4.15
CA LYS A 53 -5.30 -0.68 -5.14
C LYS A 53 -5.34 0.74 -4.58
N GLU A 54 -6.25 1.05 -3.65
CA GLU A 54 -6.38 2.38 -3.04
C GLU A 54 -5.19 2.74 -2.13
N LEU A 55 -4.37 1.76 -1.72
CA LEU A 55 -3.12 2.04 -1.03
C LEU A 55 -1.98 2.34 -2.01
N LEU A 56 -2.03 1.83 -3.24
CA LEU A 56 -0.98 1.92 -4.25
C LEU A 56 -1.20 3.07 -5.25
N ASP A 57 -2.44 3.43 -5.51
CA ASP A 57 -2.84 4.35 -6.56
C ASP A 57 -3.76 5.46 -6.01
N LEU A 58 -3.40 6.71 -6.28
CA LEU A 58 -4.12 7.88 -5.75
C LEU A 58 -5.43 8.15 -6.49
N ASP A 59 -5.56 7.75 -7.76
CA ASP A 59 -6.78 7.93 -8.53
C ASP A 59 -7.85 6.93 -8.04
N ASP A 60 -7.46 5.67 -7.81
CA ASP A 60 -8.32 4.67 -7.17
C ASP A 60 -8.77 5.12 -5.77
N ARG A 61 -7.86 5.69 -4.98
CA ARG A 61 -8.18 6.27 -3.67
C ARG A 61 -9.16 7.44 -3.77
N GLU A 62 -8.94 8.37 -4.70
CA GLU A 62 -9.82 9.53 -4.86
C GLU A 62 -11.24 9.09 -5.23
N ASN A 63 -11.37 8.10 -6.11
CA ASN A 63 -12.65 7.49 -6.45
C ASN A 63 -13.31 6.87 -5.21
N LYS A 64 -12.54 6.18 -4.36
CA LYS A 64 -13.06 5.59 -3.14
C LYS A 64 -13.54 6.63 -2.12
N LEU A 65 -12.83 7.74 -1.97
CA LEU A 65 -13.24 8.85 -1.10
C LEU A 65 -14.57 9.46 -1.55
N LYS A 66 -14.76 9.62 -2.87
CA LYS A 66 -16.02 10.08 -3.47
C LYS A 66 -17.17 9.13 -3.14
N GLU A 67 -16.98 7.81 -3.29
CA GLU A 67 -17.98 6.79 -2.92
C GLU A 67 -18.38 6.86 -1.44
N GLN A 68 -17.43 7.18 -0.55
CA GLN A 68 -17.62 7.22 0.90
C GLN A 68 -18.17 8.56 1.42
N ASN A 69 -18.39 9.55 0.54
CA ASN A 69 -18.72 10.93 0.93
C ASN A 69 -17.70 11.56 1.90
N LEU A 70 -16.43 11.15 1.81
CA LEU A 70 -15.33 11.75 2.55
C LEU A 70 -14.71 12.85 1.70
N ARG A 71 -14.48 14.02 2.31
CA ARG A 71 -14.03 15.21 1.58
C ARG A 71 -12.52 15.37 1.56
N HIS A 72 -11.85 15.01 2.65
CA HIS A 72 -10.41 15.14 2.81
C HIS A 72 -9.85 13.97 3.60
N GLN A 73 -8.66 13.53 3.20
CA GLN A 73 -7.88 12.51 3.88
C GLN A 73 -6.42 12.96 3.92
N VAL A 74 -5.80 12.95 5.09
CA VAL A 74 -4.36 13.20 5.26
C VAL A 74 -3.64 11.86 5.18
N LEU A 75 -2.63 11.78 4.32
CA LEU A 75 -1.91 10.54 4.04
C LEU A 75 -0.54 10.56 4.71
N SER A 76 -0.17 9.42 5.30
CA SER A 76 1.19 9.08 5.70
C SER A 76 1.73 7.96 4.80
N THR A 77 3.05 7.85 4.71
CA THR A 77 3.68 6.70 4.04
C THR A 77 3.44 5.42 4.84
N TRP A 78 3.08 4.34 4.16
CA TRP A 78 3.06 3.01 4.79
C TRP A 78 4.43 2.35 4.63
N LEU A 79 5.01 1.96 5.77
CA LEU A 79 6.43 1.60 5.96
C LEU A 79 7.29 2.87 5.86
N ASP A 80 7.73 3.33 7.04
CA ASP A 80 8.50 4.56 7.25
C ASP A 80 9.86 4.52 6.54
#